data_AF-A0AAN6G198-F1
#
_entry.id   AF-A0AAN6G198-F1
#
_cell.length_a   1.000
_cell.length_b   1.000
_cell.length_c   1.000
_cell.angle_alpha   90.00
_cell.angle_beta   90.00
_cell.angle_gamma   90.00
#
_symmetry.space_group_name_H-M   'P 1'
#
loop_
_entity.id
_entity.type
_entity.pdbx_description
1 polymer ?
#
loop_
_entity_poly.entity_id
_entity_poly.type
_entity_poly.pdbx_seq_one_letter_code
_entity_poly.pdbx_strand_id
1 'polypeptide(L)'
;MQTVDASWQYQNGDHIACIPGSYEINVDDDGAIGVNGGVCSFLQATASGVQGGAIKGLLQELQKHGCEACGSISTTSQNDVSKGELMVNFVSGNINGCNGLCG
;
A
#
# COMPACT_ATOMS: atom_id res chain seq x y z
N MET A 1 1.92 16.16 -11.23
CA MET A 1 1.66 14.73 -10.98
C MET A 1 2.84 14.23 -10.15
N GLN A 2 2.63 13.89 -8.88
CA GLN A 2 3.69 13.31 -8.07
C GLN A 2 3.94 11.88 -8.58
N THR A 3 5.20 11.44 -8.65
CA THR A 3 5.57 10.09 -9.11
C THR A 3 6.49 9.42 -8.10
N VAL A 4 6.38 8.09 -7.96
CA VAL A 4 7.34 7.29 -7.19
C VAL A 4 8.75 7.62 -7.64
N ASP A 5 9.66 7.91 -6.69
CA ASP A 5 11.06 8.18 -7.02
C ASP A 5 11.69 6.88 -7.50
N ALA A 6 11.99 6.82 -8.80
CA ALA A 6 12.53 5.62 -9.42
C ALA A 6 13.94 5.26 -8.92
N SER A 7 14.66 6.22 -8.33
CA SER A 7 16.02 6.04 -7.82
C SER A 7 16.05 5.60 -6.36
N TRP A 8 14.98 5.86 -5.59
CA TRP A 8 14.90 5.52 -4.18
C TRP A 8 14.75 4.01 -3.96
N GLN A 9 15.34 3.51 -2.89
CA GLN A 9 15.18 2.12 -2.43
C GLN A 9 14.27 2.09 -1.21
N TYR A 10 13.00 1.76 -1.45
CA TYR A 10 11.97 1.63 -0.43
C TYR A 10 12.21 0.34 0.37
N GLN A 11 12.11 0.42 1.68
CA GLN A 11 12.38 -0.67 2.62
C GLN A 11 11.10 -1.39 3.06
N ASN A 12 11.29 -2.52 3.73
CA ASN A 12 10.18 -3.24 4.36
C ASN A 12 9.45 -2.35 5.37
N GLY A 13 8.14 -2.21 5.21
CA GLY A 13 7.29 -1.34 6.04
C GLY A 13 7.13 0.09 5.50
N ASP A 14 7.85 0.49 4.46
CA ASP A 14 7.69 1.81 3.87
C ASP A 14 6.30 1.91 3.21
N HIS A 15 5.51 2.88 3.65
CA HIS A 15 4.37 3.35 2.88
C HIS A 15 4.90 4.12 1.67
N ILE A 16 4.43 3.77 0.48
CA ILE A 16 4.85 4.40 -0.78
C ILE A 16 3.81 5.44 -1.21
N ALA A 17 2.54 5.10 -1.10
CA ALA A 17 1.44 5.99 -1.41
C ALA A 17 0.22 5.61 -0.57
N CYS A 18 -0.55 6.61 -0.14
CA CYS A 18 -1.79 6.40 0.61
C CYS A 18 -2.89 7.33 0.12
N ILE A 19 -4.13 6.82 0.12
CA ILE A 19 -5.34 7.61 -0.02
C ILE A 19 -6.06 7.57 1.33
N PRO A 20 -6.20 8.70 2.04
CA PRO A 20 -6.90 8.75 3.31
C PRO A 20 -8.36 8.31 3.14
N GLY A 21 -8.89 7.63 4.15
CA GLY A 21 -10.28 7.23 4.20
C GLY A 21 -10.72 7.01 5.64
N SER A 22 -11.94 7.43 5.94
CA SER A 22 -12.64 7.03 7.16
C SER A 22 -13.75 6.07 6.79
N TYR A 23 -13.89 5.01 7.57
CA TYR A 23 -15.05 4.12 7.48
C TYR A 23 -15.81 4.19 8.80
N GLU A 24 -17.07 4.59 8.73
CA GLU A 24 -17.97 4.67 9.87
C GLU A 24 -19.03 3.57 9.73
N ILE A 25 -19.02 2.62 10.67
CA ILE A 25 -20.12 1.68 10.84
C ILE A 25 -21.08 2.33 11.83
N ASN A 26 -22.22 2.81 11.33
CA ASN A 26 -23.33 3.23 12.19
C ASN A 26 -23.96 1.98 12.79
N VAL A 27 -23.76 1.79 14.10
CA VAL A 27 -24.47 0.76 14.86
C VAL A 27 -25.63 1.48 15.54
N ASP A 28 -26.86 1.21 15.10
CA ASP A 28 -28.04 1.86 15.69
C ASP A 28 -28.09 1.58 17.21
N ASP A 29 -28.51 2.58 17.98
CA ASP A 29 -28.62 2.67 19.45
C ASP A 29 -27.32 2.80 20.30
N ASP A 30 -26.13 2.45 19.81
CA ASP A 30 -24.86 2.54 20.60
C ASP A 30 -23.83 3.56 20.07
N GLY A 31 -24.11 4.22 18.95
CA GLY A 31 -23.23 5.21 18.31
C GLY A 31 -22.35 4.64 17.20
N ALA A 32 -21.68 5.52 16.44
CA ALA A 32 -20.85 5.10 15.30
C ALA A 32 -19.49 4.55 15.76
N ILE A 33 -19.11 3.38 15.23
CA ILE A 33 -17.73 2.89 15.31
C ILE A 33 -16.98 3.40 14.08
N GLY A 34 -16.17 4.44 14.27
CA GLY A 34 -15.33 5.01 13.24
C GLY A 34 -13.92 4.42 13.26
N VAL A 35 -13.43 3.98 12.10
CA VAL A 35 -12.00 3.72 11.87
C VAL A 35 -11.45 4.80 10.95
N ASN A 36 -10.48 5.56 11.45
CA ASN A 36 -9.67 6.46 10.63
C ASN A 36 -8.50 5.66 10.03
N GLY A 37 -8.14 5.93 8.78
CA GLY A 37 -7.04 5.25 8.11
C GLY A 37 -6.89 5.66 6.65
N GLY A 38 -6.49 4.71 5.81
CA GLY A 38 -6.43 4.91 4.36
C GLY A 38 -6.03 3.63 3.63
N VAL A 39 -6.27 3.61 2.31
CA VAL A 39 -5.74 2.56 1.44
C VAL A 39 -4.33 2.95 1.06
N CYS A 40 -3.36 2.13 1.46
CA CYS A 40 -1.94 2.39 1.25
C CYS A 40 -1.30 1.28 0.42
N SER A 41 -0.34 1.65 -0.42
CA SER A 41 0.63 0.73 -1.00
C SER A 41 1.91 0.73 -0.15
N PHE A 42 2.38 -0.44 0.27
CA PHE A 42 3.57 -0.59 1.10
C PHE A 42 4.31 -1.91 0.84
N LEU A 43 5.60 -1.96 1.18
CA LEU A 43 6.39 -3.19 1.07
C LEU A 43 6.29 -4.03 2.34
N GLN A 44 6.16 -5.34 2.16
CA GLN A 44 6.12 -6.32 3.23
C GLN A 44 6.99 -7.54 2.87
N ALA A 45 7.50 -8.23 3.88
CA ALA A 45 8.29 -9.45 3.77
C ALA A 45 9.55 -9.31 2.88
N THR A 46 9.99 -8.08 2.58
CA THR A 46 11.16 -7.85 1.73
C THR A 46 12.43 -7.92 2.57
N ALA A 47 13.31 -8.88 2.27
CA ALA A 47 14.63 -8.98 2.92
C ALA A 47 15.60 -7.88 2.48
N SER A 48 15.37 -7.28 1.31
CA SER A 48 16.11 -6.15 0.77
C SER A 48 15.12 -5.19 0.13
N GLY A 49 15.32 -3.89 0.29
CA GLY A 49 14.41 -2.89 -0.25
C GLY A 49 14.24 -2.97 -1.76
N VAL A 50 13.12 -2.47 -2.27
CA VAL A 50 12.74 -2.49 -3.68
C VAL A 50 12.95 -1.11 -4.29
N GLN A 51 13.55 -1.08 -5.48
CA GLN A 51 13.77 0.16 -6.20
C GLN A 51 12.45 0.74 -6.71
N GLY A 52 12.21 2.04 -6.56
CA GLY A 52 10.95 2.68 -6.95
C GLY A 52 10.56 2.48 -8.42
N GLY A 53 11.56 2.33 -9.31
CA GLY A 53 11.32 2.01 -10.71
C GLY A 53 10.58 0.68 -10.92
N ALA A 54 10.85 -0.32 -10.07
CA ALA A 54 10.16 -1.61 -10.09
C ALA A 54 8.76 -1.51 -9.47
N ILE A 55 8.59 -0.73 -8.40
CA ILE A 55 7.31 -0.55 -7.70
C ILE A 55 6.22 -0.05 -8.64
N LYS A 56 6.53 0.93 -9.52
CA LYS A 56 5.57 1.43 -10.51
C LYS A 56 5.08 0.32 -11.45
N GLY A 57 5.97 -0.57 -11.89
CA GLY A 57 5.61 -1.71 -12.73
C GLY A 57 4.69 -2.70 -12.01
N LEU A 58 5.01 -3.02 -10.75
CA LEU A 58 4.23 -3.92 -9.90
C LEU A 58 2.81 -3.40 -9.64
N LEU A 59 2.65 -2.10 -9.37
CA LEU A 59 1.31 -1.48 -9.22
C LEU A 59 0.48 -1.57 -10.51
N GLN A 60 1.12 -1.35 -11.66
CA GLN A 60 0.44 -1.49 -12.96
C GLN A 60 0.05 -2.95 -13.24
N GLU A 61 0.85 -3.91 -12.80
CA GLU A 61 0.57 -5.33 -12.94
C GLU A 61 -0.62 -5.76 -12.05
N LEU A 62 -0.67 -5.30 -10.80
CA LEU A 62 -1.84 -5.46 -9.93
C LEU A 62 -3.12 -4.93 -10.59
N GLN A 63 -3.07 -3.73 -11.18
CA GLN A 63 -4.22 -3.17 -11.89
C GLN A 63 -4.63 -4.03 -13.09
N LYS A 64 -3.66 -4.54 -13.86
CA LYS A 64 -3.92 -5.44 -15.00
C LYS A 64 -4.50 -6.79 -14.57
N HIS A 65 -4.24 -7.23 -13.34
CA HIS A 65 -4.86 -8.42 -12.76
C HIS A 65 -6.30 -8.18 -12.28
N GLY A 66 -6.83 -6.96 -12.41
CA GLY A 66 -8.18 -6.62 -11.99
C GLY A 66 -8.30 -6.33 -10.49
N CYS A 67 -7.19 -6.06 -9.80
CA CYS A 67 -7.25 -5.55 -8.43
C CYS A 67 -7.77 -4.10 -8.45
N GLU A 68 -9.03 -3.92 -8.08
CA GLU A 68 -9.69 -2.60 -8.11
C GLU A 68 -9.50 -1.78 -6.82
N ALA A 69 -9.21 -2.44 -5.70
CA ALA A 69 -9.11 -1.77 -4.39
C ALA A 69 -7.90 -2.23 -3.55
N CYS A 70 -7.79 -3.54 -3.29
CA CYS A 70 -6.72 -4.14 -2.50
C CYS A 70 -6.13 -5.35 -3.23
N GLY A 71 -4.87 -5.69 -2.90
CA GLY A 71 -4.19 -6.86 -3.45
C GLY A 71 -2.71 -6.88 -3.08
N SER A 72 -2.00 -7.96 -3.37
CA SER A 72 -0.55 -7.99 -3.28
C SER A 72 0.08 -8.71 -4.48
N ILE A 73 1.33 -8.34 -4.76
CA ILE A 73 2.12 -8.94 -5.83
C ILE A 73 3.54 -9.18 -5.32
N SER A 74 4.10 -10.34 -5.65
CA SER A 74 5.48 -10.65 -5.25
C SER A 74 6.44 -9.67 -5.91
N THR A 75 7.44 -9.22 -5.15
CA THR A 75 8.55 -8.42 -5.67
C THR A 75 9.66 -9.29 -6.24
N THR A 76 9.48 -10.62 -6.24
CA THR A 76 10.47 -11.60 -6.70
C THR A 76 10.03 -12.25 -8.01
N SER A 77 10.99 -12.58 -8.88
CA SER A 77 10.72 -13.28 -10.14
C SER A 77 10.20 -14.72 -9.96
N GLN A 78 10.20 -15.24 -8.73
CA GLN A 78 9.71 -16.57 -8.39
C GLN A 78 8.26 -16.56 -7.87
N ASN A 79 7.60 -15.40 -7.85
CA ASN A 79 6.24 -15.23 -7.31
C ASN A 79 6.08 -15.68 -5.85
N ASP A 80 7.15 -15.63 -5.06
CA ASP A 80 7.13 -16.00 -3.65
C ASP A 80 6.92 -14.76 -2.77
N VAL A 81 5.68 -14.55 -2.32
CA VAL A 81 5.30 -13.41 -1.47
C VAL A 81 5.96 -13.46 -0.08
N SER A 82 6.39 -14.64 0.39
CA SER A 82 7.10 -14.76 1.67
C SER A 82 8.50 -14.15 1.66
N LYS A 83 9.02 -13.83 0.46
CA LYS A 83 10.35 -13.24 0.25
C LYS A 83 10.31 -11.78 -0.20
N GLY A 84 9.11 -11.21 -0.27
CA GLY A 84 8.89 -9.83 -0.64
C GLY A 84 7.61 -9.66 -1.44
N GLU A 85 6.77 -8.74 -0.99
CA GLU A 85 5.54 -8.36 -1.66
C GLU A 85 5.31 -6.86 -1.58
N LEU A 86 4.73 -6.32 -2.65
CA LEU A 86 4.09 -5.02 -2.65
C LEU A 86 2.61 -5.24 -2.38
N MET A 87 2.12 -4.69 -1.28
CA MET A 87 0.73 -4.81 -0.86
C MET A 87 0.01 -3.47 -1.05
N VAL A 88 -1.24 -3.52 -1.50
CA VAL A 88 -2.22 -2.43 -1.43
C VAL A 88 -3.33 -2.88 -0.50
N ASN A 89 -3.46 -2.24 0.66
CA ASN A 89 -4.47 -2.60 1.65
C ASN A 89 -4.88 -1.41 2.53
N PHE A 90 -5.99 -1.54 3.25
CA PHE A 90 -6.40 -0.56 4.26
C PHE A 90 -5.47 -0.64 5.49
N VAL A 91 -4.92 0.50 5.88
CA VAL A 91 -4.11 0.71 7.07
C VAL A 91 -4.92 1.55 8.06
N SER A 92 -5.27 0.94 9.20
CA SER A 92 -5.99 1.64 10.28
C SER A 92 -5.07 2.52 11.11
N GLY A 93 -5.56 3.66 11.56
CA GLY A 93 -4.87 4.59 12.44
C GLY A 93 -4.19 5.73 11.68
N ASN A 94 -3.07 6.21 12.23
CA ASN A 94 -2.31 7.31 11.63
C ASN A 94 -1.44 6.78 10.49
N ILE A 95 -1.83 7.04 9.24
CA ILE A 95 -1.02 6.81 8.03
C ILE A 95 0.13 7.84 7.88
N ASN A 96 0.63 8.35 9.00
CA ASN A 96 1.61 9.45 9.13
C ASN A 96 1.27 10.70 8.30
N GLY A 97 -0.03 11.00 8.15
CA GLY A 97 -0.49 12.11 7.32
C GLY A 97 -0.23 11.93 5.82
N CYS A 98 0.13 10.73 5.36
CA CYS A 98 0.37 10.50 3.94
C CYS A 98 -0.94 10.63 3.14
N ASN A 99 -0.93 11.54 2.17
CA ASN A 99 -2.01 11.75 1.22
C ASN A 99 -1.41 11.96 -0.18
N GLY A 100 -1.43 10.93 -1.00
CA GLY A 100 -0.65 10.85 -2.23
C GLY A 100 0.62 10.02 -2.03
N LEU A 101 1.76 10.49 -2.53
CA LEU A 101 3.03 9.78 -2.37
C LEU A 101 3.66 10.07 -1.01
N CYS A 102 4.16 9.02 -0.36
CA CYS A 102 4.89 9.08 0.89
C CYS A 102 6.40 8.89 0.62
N GLY A 103 7.24 9.42 1.51
CA GLY A 103 8.69 9.32 1.46
C GLY A 103 9.28 9.21 2.86
#